data_AF-A0A917X4M0-F1
#
_entry.id   AF-A0A917X4M0-F1
#
_cell.length_a   1.000
_cell.length_b   1.000
_cell.length_c   1.000
_cell.angle_alpha   90.00
_cell.angle_beta   90.00
_cell.angle_gamma   90.00
#
_symmetry.space_group_name_H-M   'P 1'
#
loop_
_entity.id
_entity.type
_entity.pdbx_description
1 polymer ?
#
loop_
_entity_poly.entity_id
_entity_poly.type
_entity_poly.pdbx_seq_one_letter_code
_entity_poly.pdbx_strand_id
1 'polypeptide(L)'
;MQKHDGRAAAPVEVVHLETVHPRVDTLTSLDTHPHHVGIGTNYIEHQAEATIEEPFVFPKIAAPTDSNEPVLAGTHGLLDYEVELGIVALNDITTDTGIPKHLGLVLSNDWTDRELLVNQIEVDNLTSGAGFTNAKSQPGFLSTGDLFVIPADWESYYKNLQLDLFVNGDLRQRATRPT
;
A
#
# COMPACT_ATOMS: atom_id res chain seq x y z
N MET A 1 -7.94 -59.59 15.74
CA MET A 1 -8.78 -58.74 16.61
C MET A 1 -7.82 -57.80 17.35
N GLN A 2 -7.59 -56.59 16.81
CA GLN A 2 -7.86 -55.28 17.46
C GLN A 2 -6.95 -54.98 18.68
N LYS A 3 -6.24 -53.85 18.82
CA LYS A 3 -6.36 -52.49 18.25
C LYS A 3 -4.99 -51.81 18.12
N HIS A 4 -4.84 -50.99 17.08
CA HIS A 4 -3.85 -49.92 16.99
C HIS A 4 -4.19 -48.83 18.00
N ASP A 5 -3.20 -48.41 18.80
CA ASP A 5 -3.32 -47.25 19.66
C ASP A 5 -2.81 -46.02 18.91
N GLY A 6 -3.74 -45.25 18.35
CA GLY A 6 -3.45 -43.99 17.69
C GLY A 6 -3.18 -42.92 18.73
N ARG A 7 -1.92 -42.51 18.89
CA ARG A 7 -1.61 -41.24 19.56
C ARG A 7 -2.12 -40.10 18.69
N ALA A 8 -3.22 -39.48 19.11
CA ALA A 8 -3.66 -38.20 18.58
C ALA A 8 -2.54 -37.17 18.76
N ALA A 9 -2.19 -36.46 17.69
CA ALA A 9 -1.35 -35.28 17.79
C ALA A 9 -2.07 -34.24 18.67
N ALA A 10 -1.36 -33.67 19.64
CA ALA A 10 -1.87 -32.58 20.45
C ALA A 10 -2.22 -31.39 19.53
N PRO A 11 -3.32 -30.66 19.79
CA PRO A 11 -3.66 -29.48 19.01
C PRO A 11 -2.53 -28.45 19.13
N VAL A 12 -2.06 -27.96 17.98
CA VAL A 12 -1.15 -26.81 17.91
C VAL A 12 -1.98 -25.59 18.29
N GLU A 13 -1.70 -25.03 19.47
CA GLU A 13 -2.29 -23.78 19.92
C GLU A 13 -1.70 -22.64 19.06
N VAL A 14 -2.45 -22.17 18.07
CA VAL A 14 -2.11 -20.95 17.34
C VAL A 14 -2.38 -19.80 18.31
N VAL A 15 -1.35 -19.38 19.03
CA VAL A 15 -1.40 -18.18 19.86
C VAL A 15 -1.53 -16.99 18.91
N HIS A 16 -2.74 -16.45 18.79
CA HIS A 16 -2.97 -15.16 18.16
C HIS A 16 -2.41 -14.10 19.11
N LEU A 17 -1.17 -13.70 18.88
CA LEU A 17 -0.57 -12.55 19.58
C LEU A 17 -1.16 -11.28 18.98
N GLU A 18 -2.27 -10.82 19.55
CA GLU A 18 -2.80 -9.49 19.27
C GLU A 18 -2.07 -8.48 20.18
N THR A 19 -0.94 -7.96 19.71
CA THR A 19 -0.19 -6.92 20.45
C THR A 19 -0.75 -5.55 20.11
N VAL A 20 -1.66 -5.04 20.94
CA VAL A 20 -2.18 -3.68 20.83
C VAL A 20 -1.18 -2.71 21.47
N HIS A 21 -0.51 -1.90 20.65
CA HIS A 21 0.34 -0.81 21.14
C HIS A 21 -0.49 0.48 21.20
N PRO A 22 -0.57 1.18 22.35
CA PRO A 22 -1.25 2.46 22.42
C PRO A 22 -0.57 3.50 21.52
N ARG A 23 -1.39 4.17 20.70
CA ARG A 23 -1.01 5.06 19.58
C ARG A 23 -0.09 6.25 19.91
N VAL A 24 0.06 6.61 21.18
CA VAL A 24 0.72 7.87 21.59
C VAL A 24 2.25 7.80 21.65
N ASP A 25 2.84 6.62 21.46
CA ASP A 25 4.29 6.41 21.63
C ASP A 25 5.00 5.88 20.36
N THR A 26 4.33 5.79 19.22
CA THR A 26 4.95 5.35 17.96
C THR A 26 5.62 6.53 17.24
N LEU A 27 6.94 6.44 17.09
CA LEU A 27 7.71 7.31 16.19
C LEU A 27 7.31 7.03 14.74
N THR A 28 7.56 8.00 13.85
CA THR A 28 7.44 7.84 12.40
C THR A 28 8.09 6.54 11.94
N SER A 29 7.30 5.71 11.25
CA SER A 29 7.72 4.36 10.85
C SER A 29 8.72 4.36 9.70
N LEU A 30 8.66 5.41 8.87
CA LEU A 30 9.44 5.53 7.65
C LEU A 30 9.76 7.00 7.35
N ASP A 31 11.04 7.35 7.37
CA ASP A 31 11.55 8.64 6.88
C ASP A 31 12.40 8.40 5.63
N THR A 32 11.93 8.90 4.49
CA THR A 32 12.56 8.71 3.18
C THR A 32 12.55 10.01 2.38
N HIS A 33 13.32 10.06 1.30
CA HIS A 33 13.27 11.19 0.37
C HIS A 33 11.89 11.28 -0.30
N PRO A 34 11.45 12.48 -0.75
CA PRO A 34 10.09 12.67 -1.24
C PRO A 34 9.83 12.11 -2.64
N HIS A 35 10.75 11.36 -3.25
CA HIS A 35 10.62 10.94 -4.65
C HIS A 35 10.30 9.44 -4.69
N HIS A 36 9.10 9.08 -5.09
CA HIS A 36 8.65 7.70 -5.11
C HIS A 36 8.14 7.34 -6.51
N VAL A 37 7.97 6.04 -6.73
CA VAL A 37 7.31 5.51 -7.92
C VAL A 37 5.93 5.05 -7.52
N GLY A 38 4.90 5.72 -8.04
CA GLY A 38 3.53 5.25 -7.98
C GLY A 38 3.25 4.23 -9.07
N ILE A 39 2.43 3.23 -8.78
CA ILE A 39 1.97 2.24 -9.75
C ILE A 39 0.45 2.35 -9.83
N GLY A 40 -0.05 2.79 -10.98
CA GLY A 40 -1.48 2.80 -11.26
C GLY A 40 -1.98 1.42 -11.66
N THR A 41 -3.26 1.17 -11.40
CA THR A 41 -4.04 0.05 -11.98
C THR A 41 -3.40 -1.33 -11.81
N ASN A 42 -2.79 -1.58 -10.65
CA ASN A 42 -2.13 -2.84 -10.30
C ASN A 42 -3.04 -3.84 -9.56
N TYR A 43 -4.32 -3.52 -9.41
CA TYR A 43 -5.37 -4.41 -8.90
C TYR A 43 -6.44 -4.60 -9.98
N ILE A 44 -6.85 -5.84 -10.22
CA ILE A 44 -7.82 -6.18 -11.29
C ILE A 44 -9.16 -5.43 -11.09
N GLU A 45 -9.61 -5.28 -9.85
CA GLU A 45 -10.83 -4.54 -9.53
C GLU A 45 -10.69 -3.05 -9.87
N HIS A 46 -9.52 -2.46 -9.61
CA HIS A 46 -9.21 -1.07 -9.95
C HIS A 46 -9.06 -0.88 -11.47
N GLN A 47 -8.49 -1.86 -12.18
CA GLN A 47 -8.45 -1.88 -13.64
C GLN A 47 -9.86 -1.81 -14.25
N ALA A 48 -10.79 -2.59 -13.69
CA ALA A 48 -12.18 -2.60 -14.13
C ALA A 48 -12.90 -1.27 -13.87
N GLU A 49 -12.64 -0.63 -12.72
CA GLU A 49 -13.20 0.70 -12.39
C GLU A 49 -12.64 1.80 -13.30
N ALA A 50 -11.33 1.81 -13.51
CA ALA A 50 -10.64 2.86 -14.26
C ALA A 50 -10.73 2.67 -15.79
N THR A 51 -11.21 1.52 -16.27
CA THR A 51 -11.19 1.15 -17.70
C THR A 51 -9.76 1.17 -18.28
N ILE A 52 -8.78 0.76 -17.47
CA ILE A 52 -7.36 0.66 -17.84
C ILE A 52 -6.94 -0.78 -17.62
N GLU A 53 -6.47 -1.46 -18.66
CA GLU A 53 -6.21 -2.91 -18.62
C GLU A 53 -4.78 -3.28 -18.22
N GLU A 54 -3.88 -2.31 -18.08
CA GLU A 54 -2.47 -2.54 -17.75
C GLU A 54 -1.97 -1.63 -16.61
N PRO A 55 -1.02 -2.11 -15.78
CA PRO A 55 -0.34 -1.24 -14.83
C PRO A 55 0.53 -0.21 -15.54
N PHE A 56 0.62 0.99 -14.97
CA PHE A 56 1.52 2.04 -15.43
C PHE A 56 2.24 2.69 -14.25
N VAL A 57 3.33 3.40 -14.53
CA VAL A 57 4.15 4.05 -13.50
C VAL A 57 4.10 5.56 -13.63
N PHE A 58 4.16 6.27 -12.51
CA PHE A 58 4.27 7.73 -12.47
C PHE A 58 5.14 8.18 -11.29
N PRO A 59 5.81 9.34 -11.38
CA PRO A 59 6.46 9.95 -10.23
C PRO A 59 5.45 10.35 -9.16
N LYS A 60 5.66 9.91 -7.92
CA LYS A 60 4.91 10.34 -6.73
C LYS A 60 5.86 11.18 -5.88
N ILE A 61 5.66 12.50 -5.82
CA ILE A 61 6.61 13.44 -5.22
C ILE A 61 6.03 14.01 -3.92
N ALA A 62 6.07 13.24 -2.83
CA ALA A 62 5.56 13.66 -1.53
C ALA A 62 6.40 13.06 -0.42
N ALA A 63 6.70 13.85 0.62
CA ALA A 63 7.26 13.29 1.85
C ALA A 63 6.21 12.41 2.54
N PRO A 64 6.58 11.22 3.04
CA PRO A 64 5.69 10.42 3.87
C PRO A 64 5.25 11.19 5.12
N THR A 65 3.98 11.08 5.48
CA THR A 65 3.40 11.58 6.72
C THR A 65 2.96 10.44 7.63
N ASP A 66 2.82 10.74 8.92
CA ASP A 66 2.39 9.77 9.93
C ASP A 66 0.90 9.38 9.75
N SER A 67 0.51 8.22 10.27
CA SER A 67 -0.85 7.67 10.12
C SER A 67 -1.97 8.52 10.75
N ASN A 68 -1.59 9.45 11.63
CA ASN A 68 -2.49 10.33 12.36
C ASN A 68 -2.43 11.79 11.90
N GLU A 69 -1.57 12.09 10.93
CA GLU A 69 -1.41 13.45 10.44
C GLU A 69 -2.66 13.87 9.64
N PRO A 70 -3.26 15.03 9.93
CA PRO A 70 -4.42 15.50 9.18
C PRO A 70 -4.08 15.74 7.71
N VAL A 71 -4.87 15.15 6.81
CA VAL A 71 -4.77 15.43 5.37
C VAL A 71 -5.70 16.58 5.04
N LEU A 72 -5.15 17.62 4.43
CA LEU A 72 -5.95 18.73 3.91
C LEU A 72 -6.56 18.30 2.58
N ALA A 73 -7.86 18.53 2.40
CA ALA A 73 -8.56 18.23 1.14
C ALA A 73 -8.06 19.03 -0.07
N GLY A 74 -7.06 19.90 0.10
CA GLY A 74 -6.56 20.80 -0.93
C GLY A 74 -7.54 21.95 -1.22
N THR A 75 -7.27 22.66 -2.31
CA THR A 75 -8.15 23.74 -2.81
C THR A 75 -9.27 23.24 -3.73
N HIS A 76 -9.17 21.99 -4.19
CA HIS A 76 -10.06 21.37 -5.17
C HIS A 76 -10.93 20.30 -4.50
N GLY A 77 -12.14 20.10 -5.01
CA GLY A 77 -13.27 19.55 -4.27
C GLY A 77 -13.45 18.03 -4.26
N LEU A 78 -12.45 17.22 -4.62
CA LEU A 78 -12.59 15.76 -4.77
C LEU A 78 -11.37 14.99 -4.25
N LEU A 79 -11.10 15.12 -2.94
CA LEU A 79 -10.09 14.28 -2.28
C LEU A 79 -10.56 12.82 -2.24
N ASP A 80 -9.71 11.93 -2.73
CA ASP A 80 -9.94 10.49 -2.76
C ASP A 80 -8.80 9.72 -2.12
N TYR A 81 -9.11 8.52 -1.62
CA TYR A 81 -8.22 7.64 -0.89
C TYR A 81 -7.92 6.37 -1.69
N GLU A 82 -6.72 5.83 -1.53
CA GLU A 82 -6.31 4.55 -2.14
C GLU A 82 -5.40 3.82 -1.15
N VAL A 83 -5.86 2.71 -0.57
CA VAL A 83 -4.99 1.88 0.27
C VAL A 83 -3.99 1.11 -0.59
N GLU A 84 -2.71 1.24 -0.25
CA GLU A 84 -1.61 0.68 -1.03
C GLU A 84 -0.59 0.01 -0.12
N LEU A 85 0.12 -0.98 -0.69
CA LEU A 85 1.31 -1.55 -0.06
C LEU A 85 2.57 -0.85 -0.59
N GLY A 86 3.19 -0.03 0.24
CA GLY A 86 4.49 0.56 -0.06
C GLY A 86 5.61 -0.47 0.04
N ILE A 87 6.48 -0.49 -0.96
CA ILE A 87 7.69 -1.32 -1.00
C ILE A 87 8.92 -0.41 -0.86
N VAL A 88 9.78 -0.72 0.11
CA VAL A 88 10.99 0.05 0.41
C VAL A 88 12.21 -0.83 0.15
N ALA A 89 13.03 -0.42 -0.81
CA ALA A 89 14.31 -1.06 -1.04
C ALA A 89 15.27 -0.75 0.13
N LEU A 90 15.87 -1.78 0.73
CA LEU A 90 16.85 -1.60 1.82
C LEU A 90 18.27 -1.34 1.31
N ASN A 91 18.49 -1.58 0.02
CA ASN A 91 19.74 -1.34 -0.71
C ASN A 91 19.37 -0.93 -2.14
N ASP A 92 20.31 -0.29 -2.84
CA ASP A 92 20.14 0.07 -4.25
C ASP A 92 19.78 -1.15 -5.11
N ILE A 93 18.80 -0.97 -5.99
CA ILE A 93 18.40 -1.97 -6.98
C ILE A 93 19.01 -1.57 -8.31
N THR A 94 20.01 -2.34 -8.74
CA THR A 94 20.68 -2.19 -10.02
C THR A 94 20.58 -3.47 -10.85
N THR A 95 21.02 -3.40 -12.10
CA THR A 95 21.13 -4.60 -12.96
C THR A 95 22.08 -5.65 -12.38
N ASP A 96 23.04 -5.25 -11.56
CA ASP A 96 24.06 -6.12 -10.98
C ASP A 96 23.58 -6.77 -9.68
N THR A 97 22.77 -6.06 -8.88
CA THR A 97 22.23 -6.59 -7.62
C THR A 97 21.03 -7.51 -7.85
N GLY A 98 20.26 -7.28 -8.93
CA GLY A 98 19.08 -8.07 -9.26
C GLY A 98 17.95 -7.95 -8.23
N ILE A 99 17.17 -9.02 -8.07
CA ILE A 99 16.02 -9.08 -7.15
C ILE A 99 16.53 -8.99 -5.69
N PRO A 100 16.02 -8.05 -4.88
CA PRO A 100 16.46 -7.89 -3.49
C PRO A 100 16.16 -9.13 -2.62
N LYS A 101 17.12 -9.50 -1.77
CA LYS A 101 16.92 -10.56 -0.76
C LYS A 101 15.99 -10.14 0.38
N HIS A 102 15.97 -8.85 0.69
CA HIS A 102 15.14 -8.25 1.73
C HIS A 102 14.48 -6.99 1.18
N LEU A 103 13.22 -6.80 1.52
CA LEU A 103 12.45 -5.60 1.24
C LEU A 103 11.73 -5.16 2.51
N GLY A 104 11.65 -3.85 2.70
CA GLY A 104 10.76 -3.25 3.66
C GLY A 104 9.36 -3.09 3.07
N LEU A 105 8.35 -3.25 3.91
CA LEU A 105 6.94 -3.07 3.57
C LEU A 105 6.32 -2.06 4.53
N VAL A 106 5.49 -1.18 4.00
CA VAL A 106 4.74 -0.19 4.79
C VAL A 106 3.33 -0.08 4.25
N LEU A 107 2.33 0.04 5.14
CA LEU A 107 0.98 0.40 4.72
C LEU A 107 0.98 1.87 4.28
N SER A 108 0.35 2.19 3.16
CA SER A 108 0.27 3.58 2.68
C SER A 108 -1.13 3.93 2.20
N ASN A 109 -1.43 5.22 2.16
CA ASN A 109 -2.57 5.78 1.44
C ASN A 109 -2.06 6.75 0.37
N ASP A 110 -2.42 6.49 -0.88
CA ASP A 110 -2.11 7.31 -2.04
C ASP A 110 -3.24 8.31 -2.32
N TRP A 111 -3.25 9.39 -1.52
CA TRP A 111 -4.27 10.42 -1.62
C TRP A 111 -4.23 11.10 -2.98
N THR A 112 -5.42 11.37 -3.52
CA THR A 112 -5.58 11.91 -4.87
C THR A 112 -6.53 13.08 -4.89
N ASP A 113 -6.12 14.17 -5.54
CA ASP A 113 -7.01 15.25 -5.96
C ASP A 113 -7.62 14.86 -7.30
N ARG A 114 -8.83 14.27 -7.27
CA ARG A 114 -9.48 13.77 -8.48
C ARG A 114 -9.92 14.88 -9.42
N GLU A 115 -10.26 16.05 -8.88
CA GLU A 115 -10.61 17.20 -9.72
C GLU A 115 -9.37 17.63 -10.53
N LEU A 116 -8.22 17.75 -9.87
CA LEU A 116 -6.97 18.06 -10.57
C LEU A 116 -6.58 16.97 -11.58
N LEU A 117 -6.74 15.68 -11.20
CA LEU A 117 -6.44 14.56 -12.09
C LEU A 117 -7.26 14.61 -13.38
N VAL A 118 -8.59 14.70 -13.27
CA VAL A 118 -9.49 14.71 -14.43
C VAL A 118 -9.23 15.91 -15.34
N ASN A 119 -8.78 17.04 -14.79
CA ASN A 119 -8.42 18.23 -15.57
C ASN A 119 -7.08 18.10 -16.32
N GLN A 120 -6.23 17.13 -15.98
CA GLN A 120 -4.86 17.03 -16.50
C GLN A 120 -4.51 15.69 -17.13
N ILE A 121 -5.40 14.69 -17.00
CA ILE A 121 -5.19 13.37 -17.57
C ILE A 121 -5.32 13.42 -19.09
N GLU A 122 -4.50 12.63 -19.78
CA GLU A 122 -4.63 12.40 -21.21
C GLU A 122 -5.65 11.29 -21.44
N VAL A 123 -6.90 11.66 -21.74
CA VAL A 123 -8.02 10.71 -21.87
C VAL A 123 -7.81 9.65 -22.96
N ASP A 124 -7.03 9.95 -23.99
CA ASP A 124 -6.69 9.03 -25.07
C ASP A 124 -5.46 8.16 -24.75
N ASN A 125 -4.78 8.43 -23.63
CA ASN A 125 -3.55 7.74 -23.21
C ASN A 125 -3.42 7.73 -21.67
N LEU A 126 -4.35 7.05 -21.01
CA LEU A 126 -4.43 7.02 -19.54
C LEU A 126 -3.17 6.43 -18.87
N THR A 127 -2.42 5.59 -19.58
CA THR A 127 -1.21 4.93 -19.08
C THR A 127 0.05 5.79 -19.23
N SER A 128 -0.04 7.00 -19.80
CA SER A 128 1.09 7.94 -19.88
C SER A 128 1.54 8.46 -18.51
N GLY A 129 0.69 8.33 -17.48
CA GLY A 129 0.91 8.92 -16.17
C GLY A 129 0.73 10.45 -16.14
N ALA A 130 0.32 11.08 -17.26
CA ALA A 130 0.05 12.51 -17.31
C ALA A 130 -1.06 12.89 -16.29
N GLY A 131 -0.85 13.99 -15.57
CA GLY A 131 -1.75 14.47 -14.52
C GLY A 131 -1.62 13.76 -13.16
N PHE A 132 -1.22 12.47 -13.13
CA PHE A 132 -1.12 11.68 -11.90
C PHE A 132 -0.14 12.29 -10.89
N THR A 133 1.05 12.68 -11.34
CA THR A 133 2.05 13.30 -10.44
C THR A 133 1.47 14.53 -9.74
N ASN A 134 0.84 15.46 -10.47
CA ASN A 134 0.30 16.69 -9.87
C ASN A 134 -0.86 16.40 -8.91
N ALA A 135 -1.77 15.51 -9.31
CA ALA A 135 -2.95 15.14 -8.53
C ALA A 135 -2.62 14.37 -7.25
N LYS A 136 -1.53 13.59 -7.26
CA LYS A 136 -1.15 12.71 -6.15
C LYS A 136 0.03 13.24 -5.33
N SER A 137 0.62 14.38 -5.69
CA SER A 137 1.82 14.92 -5.02
C SER A 137 1.57 16.23 -4.25
N GLN A 138 0.32 16.49 -3.85
CA GLN A 138 0.03 17.61 -2.97
C GLN A 138 0.65 17.39 -1.57
N PRO A 139 0.92 18.45 -0.79
CA PRO A 139 1.44 18.30 0.57
C PRO A 139 0.59 17.34 1.41
N GLY A 140 1.22 16.33 2.01
CA GLY A 140 0.55 15.32 2.85
C GLY A 140 -0.13 14.18 2.09
N PHE A 141 -0.03 14.10 0.76
CA PHE A 141 -0.73 13.07 -0.02
C PHE A 141 -0.04 11.69 -0.02
N LEU A 142 0.91 11.46 0.88
CA LEU A 142 1.50 10.14 1.12
C LEU A 142 1.49 9.88 2.62
N SER A 143 0.40 9.35 3.15
CA SER A 143 0.37 8.93 4.56
C SER A 143 0.77 7.48 4.69
N THR A 144 1.57 7.16 5.71
CA THR A 144 2.04 5.81 5.98
C THR A 144 1.53 5.29 7.32
N GLY A 145 1.43 3.96 7.45
CA GLY A 145 1.04 3.30 8.69
C GLY A 145 2.17 3.30 9.74
N ASP A 146 1.82 2.91 10.96
CA ASP A 146 2.73 2.99 12.11
C ASP A 146 3.84 1.90 12.12
N LEU A 147 3.78 0.93 11.21
CA LEU A 147 4.69 -0.21 11.18
C LEU A 147 5.49 -0.27 9.88
N PHE A 148 6.81 -0.33 10.02
CA PHE A 148 7.74 -0.72 8.97
C PHE A 148 8.16 -2.18 9.16
N VAL A 149 7.74 -3.04 8.23
CA VAL A 149 7.91 -4.49 8.35
C VAL A 149 8.99 -4.94 7.38
N ILE A 150 9.99 -5.68 7.87
CA ILE A 150 10.97 -6.38 7.04
C ILE A 150 10.72 -7.88 7.20
N PRO A 151 9.98 -8.52 6.28
CA PRO A 151 9.71 -9.95 6.38
C PRO A 151 10.97 -10.79 6.16
N ALA A 152 11.05 -11.95 6.81
CA ALA A 152 12.12 -12.92 6.57
C ALA A 152 12.05 -13.50 5.15
N ASP A 153 10.84 -13.75 4.63
CA ASP A 153 10.55 -14.12 3.25
C ASP A 153 9.51 -13.15 2.70
N TRP A 154 9.97 -12.09 2.04
CA TRP A 154 9.06 -11.07 1.51
C TRP A 154 8.19 -11.64 0.39
N GLU A 155 8.72 -12.54 -0.45
CA GLU A 155 8.04 -13.07 -1.65
C GLU A 155 6.77 -13.85 -1.30
N SER A 156 6.76 -14.55 -0.18
CA SER A 156 5.56 -15.24 0.32
C SER A 156 4.73 -14.34 1.22
N TYR A 157 5.35 -13.44 1.98
CA TYR A 157 4.66 -12.61 2.96
C TYR A 157 3.61 -11.69 2.33
N TYR A 158 3.99 -10.89 1.32
CA TYR A 158 3.08 -9.89 0.75
C TYR A 158 1.85 -10.51 0.07
N LYS A 159 1.97 -11.75 -0.41
CA LYS A 159 0.90 -12.48 -1.12
C LYS A 159 -0.26 -12.87 -0.20
N ASN A 160 -0.03 -12.90 1.10
CA ASN A 160 -1.04 -13.28 2.10
C ASN A 160 -1.63 -12.07 2.83
N LEU A 161 -1.31 -10.84 2.39
CA LEU A 161 -1.84 -9.62 2.99
C LEU A 161 -3.24 -9.33 2.46
N GLN A 162 -4.07 -8.82 3.36
CA GLN A 162 -5.33 -8.15 3.06
C GLN A 162 -5.18 -6.70 3.49
N LEU A 163 -5.49 -5.77 2.59
CA LEU A 163 -5.53 -4.35 2.88
C LEU A 163 -6.99 -3.91 2.90
N ASP A 164 -7.44 -3.41 4.05
CA ASP A 164 -8.79 -2.87 4.20
C ASP A 164 -8.70 -1.35 4.45
N LEU A 165 -9.51 -0.59 3.74
CA LEU A 165 -9.68 0.85 3.96
C LEU A 165 -11.08 1.14 4.46
N PHE A 166 -11.16 1.92 5.55
CA PHE A 166 -12.40 2.35 6.15
C PHE A 166 -12.54 3.87 6.12
N VAL A 167 -13.76 4.35 5.88
CA VAL A 167 -14.12 5.76 6.02
C VAL A 167 -15.32 5.86 6.93
N ASN A 168 -15.17 6.60 8.04
CA ASN A 168 -16.21 6.74 9.07
C ASN A 168 -16.74 5.39 9.61
N GLY A 169 -15.89 4.36 9.60
CA GLY A 169 -16.23 3.00 10.03
C GLY A 169 -16.78 2.09 8.92
N ASP A 170 -17.10 2.63 7.74
CA ASP A 170 -17.58 1.84 6.60
C ASP A 170 -16.40 1.34 5.77
N LEU A 171 -16.39 0.04 5.45
CA LEU A 171 -15.41 -0.55 4.53
C LEU A 171 -15.62 0.03 3.12
N ARG A 172 -14.56 0.60 2.54
CA ARG A 172 -14.57 1.22 1.21
C ARG A 172 -13.71 0.48 0.20
N GLN A 173 -12.58 -0.07 0.63
CA GLN A 173 -11.72 -0.89 -0.21
C GLN A 173 -11.31 -2.13 0.57
N ARG A 174 -11.27 -3.27 -0.10
CA ARG A 174 -10.66 -4.51 0.37
C ARG A 174 -9.82 -5.06 -0.77
N ALA A 175 -8.51 -4.90 -0.65
CA ALA A 175 -7.57 -5.45 -1.59
C ALA A 175 -6.97 -6.73 -1.01
N THR A 176 -7.29 -7.85 -1.65
CA THR A 176 -6.56 -9.11 -1.52
C THR A 176 -5.90 -9.40 -2.86
N ARG A 177 -4.80 -10.15 -2.86
CA ARG A 177 -4.31 -10.66 -4.15
C ARG A 177 -5.27 -11.77 -4.62
N PRO A 178 -5.80 -11.71 -5.86
CA PRO A 178 -6.46 -12.87 -6.44
C PRO A 178 -5.42 -13.98 -6.63
N THR A 179 -5.75 -15.18 -6.15
CA THR A 179 -4.97 -16.41 -6.38
C THR A 179 -4.84 -16.74 -7.86
#